data_AF-A0AAV5TGN5-F1
#
_entry.id   AF-A0AAV5TGN5-F1
#
_cell.length_a   1.000
_cell.length_b   1.000
_cell.length_c   1.000
_cell.angle_alpha   90.00
_cell.angle_beta   90.00
_cell.angle_gamma   90.00
#
_symmetry.space_group_name_H-M   'P 1'
#
loop_
_entity.id
_entity.type
_entity.pdbx_description
1 polymer ?
#
loop_
_entity_poly.entity_id
_entity_poly.type
_entity_poly.pdbx_seq_one_letter_code
_entity_poly.pdbx_strand_id
1 'polypeptide(L)'
;QVGPYRYLLLNFAVIDTLISLVHLALVPVVHMTEFGYIYFGYRFVHESIAIGLWASLIWVALFYQTFVLLVFHFVYRYVMLCKYVLFEFTQSFSPSSLEWIRRRPWRNWMVVAGVADFTFIGGILLACFIGLMPNNGSRQ
;
A
#
# COMPACT_ATOMS: atom_id res chain seq x y z
N GLN A 1 -3.24 -17.23 -23.65
CA GLN A 1 -2.18 -17.37 -22.63
C GLN A 1 -2.21 -16.15 -21.73
N VAL A 2 -2.30 -16.33 -20.41
CA VAL A 2 -2.23 -15.21 -19.45
C VAL A 2 -0.78 -14.74 -19.44
N GLY A 3 -0.50 -13.60 -20.07
CA GLY A 3 0.84 -13.03 -20.20
C GLY A 3 1.44 -12.56 -18.85
N PRO A 4 2.31 -11.53 -18.84
CA PRO A 4 2.94 -10.99 -17.63
C PRO A 4 1.97 -10.64 -16.49
N TYR A 5 0.68 -10.46 -16.80
CA TYR A 5 -0.42 -10.27 -15.86
C TYR A 5 -0.51 -11.32 -14.75
N ARG A 6 -0.06 -12.56 -14.99
CA ARG A 6 -0.06 -13.63 -13.96
C ARG A 6 0.77 -13.29 -12.72
N TYR A 7 1.87 -12.55 -12.88
CA TYR A 7 2.73 -12.14 -11.76
C TYR A 7 2.06 -11.08 -10.89
N LEU A 8 1.26 -10.21 -11.52
CA LEU A 8 0.49 -9.19 -10.82
C LEU A 8 -0.64 -9.84 -10.00
N LEU A 9 -1.34 -10.82 -10.58
CA LEU A 9 -2.36 -11.60 -9.86
C LEU A 9 -1.76 -12.42 -8.70
N LEU A 10 -0.58 -13.00 -8.90
CA LEU A 10 0.11 -13.72 -7.83
C LEU A 10 0.47 -12.81 -6.67
N ASN A 11 1.02 -11.62 -6.95
CA ASN A 11 1.31 -10.62 -5.91
C ASN A 11 0.04 -10.20 -5.17
N PHE A 12 -1.07 -9.99 -5.87
CA PHE A 12 -2.35 -9.68 -5.24
C PHE A 12 -2.78 -10.78 -4.28
N ALA A 13 -2.74 -12.05 -4.72
CA ALA A 13 -3.11 -13.19 -3.88
C ALA A 13 -2.20 -13.35 -2.65
N VAL A 14 -0.88 -13.13 -2.80
CA VAL A 14 0.08 -13.20 -1.68
C VAL A 14 -0.24 -12.12 -0.65
N ILE A 15 -0.44 -10.88 -1.09
CA ILE A 15 -0.72 -9.76 -0.19
C ILE A 15 -2.07 -9.94 0.50
N ASP A 16 -3.10 -10.36 -0.23
CA ASP A 16 -4.43 -10.65 0.33
C ASP A 16 -4.38 -11.77 1.40
N THR A 17 -3.58 -12.81 1.14
CA THR A 17 -3.33 -13.88 2.12
C THR A 17 -2.62 -13.33 3.37
N LEU A 18 -1.60 -12.49 3.20
CA LEU A 18 -0.89 -11.87 4.33
C LEU A 18 -1.81 -10.98 5.16
N ILE A 19 -2.68 -10.19 4.52
CA ILE A 19 -3.67 -9.37 5.22
C ILE A 19 -4.63 -10.26 6.00
N SER A 20 -5.11 -11.35 5.41
CA SER A 20 -5.98 -12.30 6.09
C SER A 20 -5.31 -12.93 7.31
N LEU A 21 -4.02 -13.26 7.23
CA LEU A 21 -3.23 -13.78 8.34
C LEU A 21 -3.05 -12.75 9.45
N VAL A 22 -2.73 -11.51 9.10
CA VAL A 22 -2.59 -10.43 10.10
C VAL A 22 -3.95 -10.08 10.71
N HIS A 23 -5.02 -10.12 9.92
CA HIS A 23 -6.39 -9.93 10.39
C HIS A 23 -6.76 -10.98 11.44
N LEU A 24 -6.45 -12.25 11.16
CA LEU A 24 -6.63 -13.37 12.08
C LEU A 24 -5.77 -13.25 13.35
N ALA A 25 -4.54 -12.76 13.19
CA ALA A 25 -3.59 -12.59 14.30
C ALA A 25 -3.97 -11.43 15.22
N LEU A 26 -4.28 -10.24 14.68
CA LEU A 26 -4.63 -9.07 15.49
C LEU A 26 -6.06 -9.14 16.05
N VAL A 27 -7.01 -9.69 15.29
CA VAL A 27 -8.45 -9.50 15.52
C VAL A 27 -8.72 -7.98 15.72
N PRO A 28 -8.59 -7.20 14.63
CA PRO A 28 -8.70 -5.76 14.65
C PRO A 28 -10.08 -5.33 15.17
N VAL A 29 -10.09 -4.53 16.24
CA VAL A 29 -11.30 -3.88 16.75
C VAL A 29 -11.17 -2.39 16.47
N VAL A 30 -12.21 -1.84 15.86
CA VAL A 30 -12.34 -0.41 15.61
C VAL A 30 -13.41 0.12 16.53
N HIS A 31 -13.04 1.08 17.37
CA HIS A 31 -13.96 1.79 18.23
C HIS A 31 -14.13 3.23 17.71
N MET A 32 -15.37 3.61 17.45
CA MET A 32 -15.71 4.97 17.02
C MET A 32 -15.92 5.85 18.25
N THR A 33 -15.20 6.95 18.30
CA THR A 33 -15.33 8.03 19.29
C THR A 33 -15.88 9.27 18.61
N GLU A 34 -16.34 10.26 19.40
CA GLU A 34 -16.86 11.53 18.86
C GLU A 34 -15.83 12.29 18.00
N PHE A 35 -14.53 12.08 18.23
CA PHE A 35 -13.43 12.77 17.55
C PHE A 35 -12.74 11.93 16.47
N GLY A 36 -13.13 10.67 16.28
CA GLY A 36 -12.54 9.79 15.28
C GLY A 36 -12.54 8.30 15.63
N TYR A 37 -11.65 7.55 15.00
CA TYR A 37 -11.57 6.09 15.15
C TYR A 37 -10.32 5.70 15.92
N ILE A 38 -10.50 4.84 16.92
CA ILE A 38 -9.40 4.17 17.62
C ILE A 38 -9.35 2.74 17.11
N TYR A 39 -8.16 2.31 16.74
CA TYR A 39 -7.89 0.97 16.26
C TYR A 39 -6.93 0.25 17.19
N PHE A 40 -7.25 -0.98 17.59
CA PHE A 40 -6.35 -1.84 18.35
C PHE A 40 -6.55 -3.32 18.01
N GLY A 41 -5.50 -4.12 18.17
CA GLY A 41 -5.58 -5.58 18.04
C GLY A 41 -6.03 -6.20 19.35
N TYR A 42 -7.21 -6.82 19.38
CA TYR A 42 -7.79 -7.40 20.60
C TYR A 42 -6.83 -8.37 21.31
N ARG A 43 -6.07 -9.17 20.54
CA ARG A 43 -5.11 -10.13 21.08
C ARG A 43 -3.85 -9.51 21.69
N PHE A 44 -3.55 -8.26 21.35
CA PHE A 44 -2.33 -7.56 21.78
C PHE A 44 -2.60 -6.49 22.84
N VAL A 45 -3.83 -6.40 23.38
CA VAL A 45 -4.19 -5.42 24.41
C VAL A 45 -3.38 -5.59 25.70
N HIS A 46 -2.99 -6.81 26.03
CA HIS A 46 -2.20 -7.12 27.23
C HIS A 46 -0.69 -7.20 26.99
N GLU A 47 -0.26 -6.99 25.74
CA GLU A 47 1.15 -7.04 25.37
C GLU A 47 1.83 -5.68 25.62
N SER A 48 3.16 -5.69 25.59
CA SER A 48 3.92 -4.45 25.75
C SER A 48 3.55 -3.40 24.69
N ILE A 49 3.63 -2.11 25.06
CA ILE A 49 3.32 -0.97 24.17
C ILE A 49 4.07 -1.08 22.85
N ALA A 50 5.33 -1.54 22.87
CA ALA A 50 6.13 -1.72 21.67
C ALA A 50 5.50 -2.75 20.72
N ILE A 51 5.05 -3.90 21.24
CA ILE A 51 4.42 -4.95 20.44
C ILE A 51 3.10 -4.44 19.85
N GLY A 52 2.26 -3.78 20.65
CA GLY A 52 1.01 -3.18 20.19
C GLY A 52 1.22 -2.14 19.09
N LEU A 53 2.22 -1.27 19.25
CA LEU A 53 2.60 -0.26 18.25
C LEU A 53 3.02 -0.91 16.93
N TRP A 54 3.93 -1.88 16.97
CA TRP A 54 4.39 -2.57 15.76
C TRP A 54 3.27 -3.36 15.07
N ALA A 55 2.43 -4.05 15.85
CA ALA A 55 1.26 -4.75 15.35
C ALA A 55 0.29 -3.80 14.63
N SER A 56 0.02 -2.63 15.22
CA SER A 56 -0.82 -1.59 14.60
C SER A 56 -0.17 -0.98 13.36
N LEU A 57 1.13 -0.71 13.36
CA LEU A 57 1.85 -0.19 12.19
C LEU A 57 1.82 -1.19 11.01
N ILE A 58 2.03 -2.48 11.29
CA ILE A 58 1.95 -3.56 10.29
C ILE A 58 0.54 -3.64 9.72
N TRP A 59 -0.49 -3.58 10.57
CA TRP A 59 -1.87 -3.60 10.12
C TRP A 59 -2.19 -2.41 9.21
N VAL A 60 -1.84 -1.20 9.62
CA VAL A 60 -2.06 0.02 8.84
C VAL A 60 -1.34 -0.08 7.49
N ALA A 61 -0.07 -0.49 7.48
CA ALA A 61 0.70 -0.65 6.25
C ALA A 61 0.05 -1.66 5.29
N LEU A 62 -0.31 -2.86 5.78
CA LEU A 62 -0.94 -3.90 4.96
C LEU A 62 -2.35 -3.52 4.48
N PHE A 63 -3.12 -2.82 5.31
CA PHE A 63 -4.45 -2.34 4.92
C PHE A 63 -4.34 -1.34 3.76
N TYR A 64 -3.43 -0.35 3.87
CA TYR A 64 -3.21 0.63 2.81
C TYR A 64 -2.57 0.04 1.55
N GLN A 65 -1.77 -1.04 1.69
CA GLN A 65 -1.18 -1.77 0.57
C GLN A 65 -2.23 -2.22 -0.46
N THR A 66 -3.41 -2.65 0.00
CA THR A 66 -4.48 -3.13 -0.90
C THR A 66 -4.95 -2.05 -1.87
N PHE A 67 -5.10 -0.82 -1.39
CA PHE A 67 -5.54 0.30 -2.21
C PHE A 67 -4.51 0.63 -3.30
N VAL A 68 -3.23 0.63 -2.95
CA VAL A 68 -2.15 0.89 -3.90
C VAL A 68 -2.12 -0.19 -4.98
N LEU A 69 -2.18 -1.46 -4.59
CA LEU A 69 -2.22 -2.59 -5.53
C LEU A 69 -3.47 -2.58 -6.41
N LEU A 70 -4.63 -2.21 -5.87
CA LEU A 70 -5.86 -2.07 -6.65
C LEU A 70 -5.75 -0.95 -7.67
N VAL A 71 -5.24 0.22 -7.28
CA VAL A 71 -5.01 1.34 -8.22
C VAL A 71 -4.04 0.90 -9.32
N PHE A 72 -2.94 0.23 -8.98
CA PHE A 72 -2.01 -0.30 -9.98
C PHE A 72 -2.66 -1.34 -10.88
N HIS A 73 -3.51 -2.22 -10.35
CA HIS A 73 -4.27 -3.18 -11.15
C HIS A 73 -5.19 -2.49 -12.16
N PHE A 74 -5.95 -1.48 -11.71
CA PHE A 74 -6.82 -0.69 -12.57
C PHE A 74 -6.04 0.06 -13.64
N VAL A 75 -4.96 0.75 -13.27
CA VAL A 75 -4.09 1.48 -14.21
C VAL A 75 -3.45 0.52 -15.21
N TYR A 76 -2.92 -0.62 -14.75
CA TYR A 76 -2.34 -1.63 -15.63
C TYR A 76 -3.36 -2.16 -16.63
N ARG A 77 -4.58 -2.49 -16.16
CA ARG A 77 -5.67 -2.96 -17.01
C ARG A 77 -6.09 -1.88 -18.01
N TYR A 78 -6.19 -0.64 -17.57
CA TYR A 78 -6.49 0.50 -18.43
C TYR A 78 -5.42 0.70 -19.50
N VAL A 79 -4.12 0.72 -19.16
CA VAL A 79 -3.00 0.86 -20.11
C VAL A 79 -3.01 -0.27 -21.14
N MET A 80 -3.26 -1.51 -20.69
CA MET A 80 -3.23 -2.68 -21.56
C MET A 80 -4.44 -2.76 -22.50
N LEU A 81 -5.63 -2.33 -22.05
CA LEU A 81 -6.85 -2.27 -22.87
C LEU A 81 -6.86 -1.05 -23.79
N CYS A 82 -6.48 0.11 -23.27
CA CYS A 82 -6.40 1.39 -23.97
C CYS A 82 -5.04 1.62 -24.61
N LYS A 83 -4.34 0.55 -25.03
CA LYS A 83 -3.05 0.61 -25.76
C LYS A 83 -3.03 1.63 -26.90
N TYR A 84 -4.20 2.04 -27.39
CA TYR A 84 -4.39 3.04 -28.44
C TYR A 84 -4.67 4.48 -27.94
N VAL A 85 -5.22 4.70 -26.75
CA VAL A 85 -5.67 6.03 -26.27
C VAL A 85 -4.73 6.64 -25.23
N LEU A 86 -4.15 5.83 -24.33
CA LEU A 86 -3.20 6.35 -23.33
C LEU A 86 -1.86 6.73 -23.97
N PHE A 87 -1.53 6.16 -25.13
CA PHE A 87 -0.33 6.52 -25.89
C PHE A 87 -0.33 8.01 -26.28
N GLU A 88 -1.49 8.59 -26.62
CA GLU A 88 -1.59 10.03 -26.89
C GLU A 88 -1.51 10.89 -25.62
N PHE A 89 -2.10 10.46 -24.50
CA PHE A 89 -2.09 11.29 -23.29
C PHE A 89 -0.68 11.37 -22.65
N THR A 90 0.09 10.28 -22.74
CA THR A 90 1.50 10.27 -22.27
C THR A 90 2.44 11.02 -23.22
N GLN A 91 2.02 11.23 -24.48
CA GLN A 91 2.77 11.95 -25.51
C GLN A 91 2.73 13.47 -25.31
N SER A 92 1.72 14.00 -24.60
CA SER A 92 1.59 15.44 -24.34
C SER A 92 2.58 15.97 -23.28
N PHE A 93 3.21 15.09 -22.48
CA PHE A 93 4.05 15.49 -21.34
C PHE A 93 5.49 14.93 -21.33
N SER A 94 5.99 14.31 -22.40
CA SER A 94 7.25 13.54 -22.34
C SER A 94 8.53 14.31 -22.77
N PRO A 95 9.41 14.71 -21.84
CA PRO A 95 10.84 14.92 -22.11
C PRO A 95 11.56 13.59 -22.44
N SER A 96 12.78 13.66 -22.99
CA SER A 96 13.60 12.49 -23.40
C SER A 96 13.87 11.45 -22.30
N SER A 97 13.64 11.79 -21.03
CA SER A 97 13.82 10.91 -19.87
C SER A 97 12.80 9.77 -19.77
N LEU A 98 11.66 9.82 -20.47
CA LEU A 98 10.61 8.80 -20.42
C LEU A 98 10.71 7.72 -21.51
N GLU A 99 11.66 7.83 -22.43
CA GLU A 99 11.86 6.81 -23.49
C GLU A 99 12.12 5.42 -22.94
N TRP A 100 12.74 5.34 -21.75
CA TRP A 100 13.04 4.06 -21.12
C TRP A 100 11.75 3.27 -20.85
N ILE A 101 10.67 3.91 -20.35
CA ILE A 101 9.35 3.29 -20.10
C ILE A 101 8.80 2.67 -21.38
N ARG A 102 9.00 3.32 -22.54
CA ARG A 102 8.49 2.83 -23.82
C ARG A 102 9.18 1.54 -24.28
N ARG A 103 10.47 1.34 -23.98
CA ARG A 103 11.24 0.18 -24.45
C ARG A 103 10.78 -1.14 -23.82
N ARG A 104 10.39 -1.12 -22.54
CA ARG A 104 9.90 -2.29 -21.79
C ARG A 104 8.78 -1.87 -20.83
N PRO A 105 7.57 -1.60 -21.34
CA PRO A 105 6.50 -0.96 -20.58
C PRO A 105 6.15 -1.76 -19.32
N TRP A 106 5.95 -3.07 -19.45
CA TRP A 106 5.58 -3.91 -18.31
C TRP A 106 6.59 -3.84 -17.15
N ARG A 107 7.89 -3.84 -17.48
CA ARG A 107 8.96 -3.96 -16.47
C ARG A 107 9.16 -2.63 -15.76
N ASN A 108 9.12 -1.53 -16.51
CA ASN A 108 9.32 -0.20 -15.96
C ASN A 108 8.09 0.28 -15.18
N TRP A 109 6.89 -0.11 -15.60
CA TRP A 109 5.68 0.11 -14.80
C TRP A 109 5.71 -0.64 -13.47
N MET A 110 6.23 -1.87 -13.41
CA MET A 110 6.42 -2.55 -12.13
C MET A 110 7.45 -1.86 -11.22
N VAL A 111 8.52 -1.31 -11.79
CA VAL A 111 9.52 -0.53 -11.02
C VAL A 111 8.89 0.74 -10.48
N VAL A 112 8.18 1.51 -11.32
CA VAL A 112 7.44 2.71 -10.87
C VAL A 112 6.43 2.35 -9.79
N ALA A 113 5.71 1.24 -9.96
CA ALA A 113 4.76 0.78 -8.96
C ALA A 113 5.43 0.45 -7.63
N GLY A 114 6.52 -0.30 -7.65
CA GLY A 114 7.30 -0.60 -6.45
C GLY A 114 7.84 0.66 -5.77
N VAL A 115 8.37 1.62 -6.52
CA VAL A 115 8.90 2.87 -5.94
C VAL A 115 7.79 3.71 -5.31
N ALA A 116 6.65 3.86 -6.00
CA ALA A 116 5.50 4.60 -5.47
C ALA A 116 4.96 3.93 -4.20
N ASP A 117 4.88 2.60 -4.19
CA ASP A 117 4.46 1.79 -3.06
C ASP A 117 5.39 1.95 -1.85
N PHE A 118 6.70 1.78 -2.05
CA PHE A 118 7.70 1.99 -0.99
C PHE A 118 7.66 3.42 -0.43
N THR A 119 7.50 4.42 -1.29
CA THR A 119 7.41 5.83 -0.87
C THR A 119 6.16 6.07 -0.06
N PHE A 120 5.03 5.50 -0.48
CA PHE A 120 3.74 5.65 0.19
C PHE A 120 3.73 4.97 1.56
N ILE A 121 4.14 3.70 1.64
CA ILE A 121 4.25 2.96 2.91
C ILE A 121 5.25 3.65 3.84
N GLY A 122 6.41 4.04 3.32
CA GLY A 122 7.44 4.74 4.08
C GLY A 122 6.93 6.06 4.67
N GLY A 123 6.16 6.82 3.87
CA GLY A 123 5.51 8.05 4.32
C GLY A 123 4.48 7.82 5.42
N ILE A 124 3.63 6.80 5.30
CA ILE A 124 2.66 6.42 6.33
C ILE A 124 3.37 6.01 7.61
N LEU A 125 4.37 5.12 7.53
CA LEU A 125 5.12 4.67 8.69
C LEU A 125 5.83 5.84 9.38
N LEU A 126 6.44 6.75 8.62
CA LEU A 126 7.08 7.94 9.17
C LEU A 126 6.07 8.86 9.86
N ALA A 127 4.92 9.12 9.23
CA ALA A 127 3.86 9.96 9.81
C ALA A 127 3.29 9.35 11.10
N CYS A 128 3.02 8.04 11.10
CA CYS A 128 2.58 7.32 12.29
C CYS A 128 3.66 7.32 13.37
N PHE A 129 4.94 7.15 13.02
CA PHE A 129 6.03 7.17 13.99
C PHE A 129 6.18 8.53 14.66
N ILE A 130 6.08 9.62 13.89
CA ILE A 130 6.12 10.99 14.42
C ILE A 130 4.87 11.27 15.29
N GLY A 131 3.68 10.87 14.83
CA GLY A 131 2.43 11.13 15.53
C GLY A 131 2.21 10.29 16.79
N LEU A 132 2.72 9.05 16.81
CA LEU A 132 2.59 8.11 17.93
C LEU A 132 3.80 8.15 18.88
N MET A 133 4.80 9.00 18.61
CA MET A 133 5.93 9.16 19.52
C MET A 133 5.43 9.76 20.85
N PRO A 134 5.55 9.04 21.98
CA PRO A 134 5.02 9.53 23.23
C PRO A 134 5.76 10.80 23.65
N ASN A 135 5.05 11.93 23.69
CA ASN A 135 5.57 13.18 24.21
C ASN A 135 5.22 13.28 25.70
N ASN A 136 6.08 13.91 26.51
CA ASN A 136 5.85 14.07 27.95
C ASN A 136 4.56 14.88 28.26
N GLY A 137 4.06 15.65 27.29
CA GLY A 137 2.79 16.37 27.40
C GLY A 137 1.53 15.53 27.18
N SER A 138 1.60 14.37 26.52
CA SER A 138 0.44 13.52 26.22
C SER A 138 0.17 12.43 27.26
N ARG A 139 0.91 12.45 28.38
CA ARG A 139 0.80 11.50 29.51
C ARG A 139 0.04 12.08 30.71
N GLN A 140 -0.47 13.30 30.62
CA GLN A 140 -1.26 13.95 31.68
C GLN A 140 -2.76 13.75 31.46
#